data_AF-A0A848WF56-F1
#
_entry.id   AF-A0A848WF56-F1
#
_cell.length_a   1.000
_cell.length_b   1.000
_cell.length_c   1.000
_cell.angle_alpha   90.00
_cell.angle_beta   90.00
_cell.angle_gamma   90.00
#
_symmetry.space_group_name_H-M   'P 1'
#
loop_
_entity.id
_entity.type
_entity.pdbx_description
1 polymer ?
#
loop_
_entity_poly.entity_id
_entity_poly.type
_entity_poly.pdbx_seq_one_letter_code
_entity_poly.pdbx_strand_id
1 'polypeptide(L)'
;MFIEALTFQLGYNATLVTLGALLLGLAAGVTGTFLFLRKRALVSDAISHATLPGVALAFITMTLIGMDGRNLPGLLIGSALSAFLGLLCVQFLTRNTRLSEDAAIGAVLSVFFSIGIVLLTVIQTMSTGRQAGLESFLLGSTAGMLRADAILIAVGAAVVVTLVMIFRRPMTLVAFDPGFAETSGVNLNRVDLIMMALVLGVTVVGLKVVGLILIVALLIIPPVTARFWTDRADWVVLGAGAFGGLAAWIGAAISASAPNVPTGPIIVLVAFALFAASMLLAPSRGLLSTYLRHRRFQTAIHVRQGLLSLAQGQPIYEPFTLRLLQREGLARADGVATEDGKARAARAHRDEKRWEIARATPALELAAARYDGLTQIEDVLTPDQITVIDARIGGPEVVT
;
A
#
# COMPACT_ATOMS: atom_id res chain seq x y z
N MET A 1 -18.67 -27.09 -1.49
CA MET A 1 -17.55 -26.78 -0.57
C MET A 1 -17.07 -25.33 -0.71
N PHE A 2 -16.23 -24.93 -1.69
CA PHE A 2 -15.70 -23.54 -1.73
C PHE A 2 -16.78 -22.45 -1.87
N ILE A 3 -17.75 -22.63 -2.78
CA ILE A 3 -18.86 -21.68 -2.97
C ILE A 3 -19.75 -21.61 -1.72
N GLU A 4 -19.97 -22.72 -1.04
CA GLU A 4 -20.73 -22.77 0.22
C GLU A 4 -19.98 -22.10 1.38
N ALA A 5 -18.65 -22.13 1.38
CA ALA A 5 -17.83 -21.40 2.34
C ALA A 5 -17.91 -19.87 2.11
N LEU A 6 -17.95 -19.45 0.84
CA LEU A 6 -18.17 -18.06 0.44
C LEU A 6 -19.57 -17.57 0.80
N THR A 7 -20.60 -18.42 0.69
CA THR A 7 -22.00 -18.06 0.99
C THR A 7 -22.41 -18.27 2.45
N PHE A 8 -21.46 -18.58 3.34
CA PHE A 8 -21.70 -18.87 4.77
C PHE A 8 -22.63 -20.07 5.04
N GLN A 9 -22.62 -21.05 4.14
CA GLN A 9 -23.49 -22.23 4.18
C GLN A 9 -22.77 -23.53 4.59
N LEU A 10 -21.44 -23.49 4.77
CA LEU A 10 -20.64 -24.68 5.08
C LEU A 10 -20.80 -25.21 6.51
N GLY A 11 -21.27 -24.37 7.44
CA GLY A 11 -21.46 -24.72 8.85
C GLY A 11 -21.20 -23.56 9.83
N TYR A 12 -21.60 -23.74 11.08
CA TYR A 12 -21.54 -22.70 12.12
C TYR A 12 -20.11 -22.22 12.41
N ASN A 13 -19.17 -23.13 12.64
CA ASN A 13 -17.78 -22.77 12.93
C ASN A 13 -17.11 -22.09 11.73
N ALA A 14 -17.30 -22.59 10.51
CA ALA A 14 -16.75 -21.98 9.31
C ALA A 14 -17.25 -20.54 9.13
N THR A 15 -18.54 -20.30 9.37
CA THR A 15 -19.17 -18.96 9.29
C THR A 15 -18.64 -18.01 10.36
N LEU A 16 -18.46 -18.48 11.59
CA LEU A 16 -17.86 -17.69 12.66
C LEU A 16 -16.43 -17.27 12.31
N VAL A 17 -15.62 -18.21 11.83
CA VAL A 17 -14.22 -17.98 11.48
C VAL A 17 -14.10 -16.99 10.33
N THR A 18 -14.89 -17.16 9.26
CA THR A 18 -14.86 -16.25 8.10
C THR A 18 -15.31 -14.84 8.46
N LEU A 19 -16.36 -14.68 9.27
CA LEU A 19 -16.81 -13.37 9.75
C LEU A 19 -15.81 -12.71 10.68
N GLY A 20 -15.27 -13.45 11.66
CA GLY A 20 -14.25 -12.93 12.58
C GLY A 20 -12.99 -12.50 11.83
N ALA A 21 -12.51 -13.32 10.89
CA ALA A 21 -11.37 -12.99 10.06
C ALA A 21 -11.63 -11.76 9.17
N LEU A 22 -12.80 -11.68 8.53
CA LEU A 22 -13.20 -10.52 7.71
C LEU A 22 -13.21 -9.23 8.53
N LEU A 23 -13.81 -9.24 9.72
CA LEU A 23 -13.89 -8.05 10.59
C LEU A 23 -12.52 -7.64 11.11
N LEU A 24 -11.68 -8.61 11.48
CA LEU A 24 -10.31 -8.31 11.88
C LEU A 24 -9.48 -7.75 10.71
N GLY A 25 -9.61 -8.34 9.53
CA GLY A 25 -8.93 -7.89 8.31
C GLY A 25 -9.33 -6.46 7.92
N LEU A 26 -10.61 -6.11 8.05
CA LEU A 26 -11.11 -4.74 7.86
C LEU A 26 -10.45 -3.77 8.85
N ALA A 27 -10.49 -4.09 10.15
CA ALA A 27 -9.93 -3.23 11.19
C ALA A 27 -8.40 -3.08 11.07
N ALA A 28 -7.69 -4.18 10.79
CA ALA A 28 -6.25 -4.17 10.59
C ALA A 28 -5.86 -3.36 9.35
N GLY A 29 -6.54 -3.54 8.22
CA GLY A 29 -6.26 -2.76 7.01
C GLY A 29 -6.50 -1.25 7.21
N VAL A 30 -7.61 -0.88 7.84
CA VAL A 30 -7.94 0.52 8.16
C VAL A 30 -6.88 1.14 9.08
N THR A 31 -6.53 0.45 10.17
CA THR A 31 -5.60 0.98 11.18
C THR A 31 -4.17 1.03 10.64
N GLY A 32 -3.75 0.00 9.92
CA GLY A 32 -2.44 -0.11 9.31
C GLY A 32 -2.15 0.97 8.27
N THR A 33 -3.20 1.55 7.67
CA THR A 33 -3.07 2.62 6.68
C THR A 33 -2.27 3.81 7.19
N PHE A 34 -2.50 4.23 8.44
CA PHE A 34 -1.82 5.40 9.00
C PHE A 34 -0.37 5.11 9.38
N LEU A 35 -0.04 3.89 9.83
CA LEU A 35 1.35 3.47 10.02
C LEU A 35 2.10 3.45 8.70
N PHE A 36 1.47 2.88 7.66
CA PHE A 36 2.06 2.84 6.33
C PHE A 36 2.30 4.25 5.78
N LEU A 37 1.30 5.13 5.82
CA LEU A 37 1.43 6.51 5.33
C LEU A 37 2.48 7.30 6.13
N ARG A 38 2.64 7.02 7.43
CA ARG A 38 3.68 7.63 8.27
C ARG A 38 5.06 7.00 8.10
N LYS A 39 5.23 5.99 7.23
CA LYS A 39 6.47 5.21 7.06
C LYS A 39 6.91 4.48 8.34
N ARG A 40 5.95 4.13 9.19
CA ARG A 40 6.16 3.42 10.47
C ARG A 40 5.56 2.02 10.44
N ALA A 41 5.47 1.40 9.26
CA ALA A 41 4.89 0.07 9.10
C ALA A 41 5.59 -1.00 9.97
N LEU A 42 6.91 -0.90 10.17
CA LEU A 42 7.66 -1.86 11.00
C LEU A 42 7.38 -1.74 12.51
N VAL A 43 6.73 -0.66 12.95
CA VAL A 43 6.32 -0.52 14.37
C VAL A 43 5.32 -1.61 14.75
N SER A 44 4.43 -2.02 13.84
CA SER A 44 3.48 -3.10 14.15
C SER A 44 4.18 -4.43 14.42
N ASP A 45 5.31 -4.68 13.75
CA ASP A 45 6.10 -5.89 13.94
C ASP A 45 6.83 -5.87 15.30
N ALA A 46 7.42 -4.74 15.67
CA ALA A 46 8.03 -4.56 16.99
C ALA A 46 6.99 -4.69 18.13
N ILE A 47 5.79 -4.11 17.97
CA ILE A 47 4.68 -4.25 18.94
C ILE A 47 4.33 -5.73 19.11
N SER A 48 4.16 -6.44 17.99
CA SER A 48 3.87 -7.87 17.95
C SER A 48 4.90 -8.69 18.72
N HIS A 49 6.19 -8.51 18.46
CA HIS A 49 7.24 -9.23 19.20
C HIS A 49 7.37 -8.79 20.66
N ALA A 50 7.05 -7.53 20.97
CA ALA A 50 7.01 -7.04 22.35
C ALA A 50 5.86 -7.63 23.19
N THR A 51 4.87 -8.30 22.58
CA THR A 51 3.85 -9.05 23.33
C THR A 51 4.41 -10.31 24.01
N LEU A 52 5.40 -10.96 23.40
CA LEU A 52 5.94 -12.26 23.83
C LEU A 52 6.42 -12.27 25.30
N PRO A 53 7.32 -11.37 25.74
CA PRO A 53 7.76 -11.36 27.13
C PRO A 53 6.60 -11.07 28.10
N GLY A 54 5.61 -10.28 27.69
CA GLY A 54 4.41 -10.02 28.48
C GLY A 54 3.53 -11.24 28.71
N VAL A 55 3.30 -12.03 27.65
CA VAL A 55 2.55 -13.30 27.74
C VAL A 55 3.29 -14.27 28.67
N ALA A 56 4.62 -14.38 28.51
CA ALA A 56 5.43 -15.28 29.32
C ALA A 56 5.46 -14.86 30.81
N LEU A 57 5.66 -13.58 31.10
CA LEU A 57 5.61 -13.06 32.48
C LEU A 57 4.22 -13.20 33.10
N ALA A 58 3.14 -12.96 32.36
CA ALA A 58 1.78 -13.18 32.85
C ALA A 58 1.55 -14.64 33.22
N PHE A 59 2.01 -15.57 32.37
CA PHE A 59 1.92 -17.01 32.67
C PHE A 59 2.69 -17.37 33.96
N ILE A 60 3.95 -16.91 34.08
CA ILE A 60 4.79 -17.20 35.25
C ILE A 60 4.17 -16.59 36.52
N THR A 61 3.76 -15.33 36.49
CA THR A 61 3.17 -14.67 37.66
C THR A 61 1.86 -15.30 38.09
N MET A 62 0.97 -15.65 37.16
CA MET A 62 -0.29 -16.33 37.49
C MET A 62 -0.08 -17.72 38.07
N THR A 63 0.85 -18.50 37.50
CA THR A 63 1.19 -19.82 38.03
C THR A 63 1.80 -19.73 39.43
N LEU A 64 2.64 -18.73 39.71
CA LEU A 64 3.22 -18.50 41.04
C LEU A 64 2.18 -18.11 42.10
N ILE A 65 1.14 -17.37 41.70
CA ILE A 65 0.04 -16.95 42.60
C ILE A 65 -0.99 -18.08 42.80
N GLY A 66 -0.77 -19.25 42.18
CA GLY A 66 -1.69 -20.39 42.26
C GLY A 66 -2.96 -20.24 41.43
N MET A 67 -3.00 -19.26 40.52
CA MET A 67 -4.07 -19.09 39.54
C MET A 67 -3.81 -19.96 38.30
N ASP A 68 -4.86 -20.21 37.51
CA ASP A 68 -4.71 -20.81 36.20
C ASP A 68 -3.81 -19.93 35.31
N GLY A 69 -2.60 -20.40 35.02
CA GLY A 69 -1.64 -19.73 34.15
C GLY A 69 -2.16 -19.46 32.73
N ARG A 70 -3.22 -20.18 32.33
CA ARG A 70 -3.90 -20.03 31.03
C ARG A 70 -5.04 -19.01 31.05
N ASN A 71 -5.20 -18.24 32.13
CA ASN A 71 -6.27 -17.24 32.20
C ASN A 71 -6.12 -16.21 31.08
N LEU A 72 -7.02 -16.27 30.11
CA LEU A 72 -6.94 -15.51 28.87
C LEU A 72 -6.87 -13.99 29.10
N PRO A 73 -7.77 -13.38 29.90
CA PRO A 73 -7.64 -11.99 30.32
C PRO A 73 -6.24 -11.64 30.85
N GLY A 74 -5.65 -12.53 31.63
CA GLY A 74 -4.31 -12.38 32.18
C GLY A 74 -3.22 -12.28 31.15
N LEU A 75 -3.19 -13.26 30.23
CA LEU A 75 -2.24 -13.28 29.13
C LEU A 75 -2.40 -12.08 28.22
N LEU A 76 -3.64 -11.66 27.93
CA LEU A 76 -3.91 -10.46 27.14
C LEU A 76 -3.41 -9.19 27.83
N ILE A 77 -3.68 -9.01 29.12
CA ILE A 77 -3.20 -7.86 29.90
C ILE A 77 -1.66 -7.84 29.93
N GLY A 78 -1.02 -8.98 30.21
CA GLY A 78 0.44 -9.08 30.20
C GLY A 78 1.04 -8.73 28.84
N SER A 79 0.46 -9.28 27.77
CA SER A 79 0.85 -9.01 26.39
C SER A 79 0.73 -7.52 26.05
N ALA A 80 -0.39 -6.89 26.45
CA ALA A 80 -0.66 -5.48 26.19
C ALA A 80 0.29 -4.57 26.96
N LEU A 81 0.55 -4.88 28.24
CA LEU A 81 1.49 -4.11 29.07
C LEU A 81 2.91 -4.16 28.51
N SER A 82 3.38 -5.35 28.15
CA SER A 82 4.72 -5.51 27.58
C SER A 82 4.84 -4.84 26.20
N ALA A 83 3.83 -4.98 25.34
CA ALA A 83 3.84 -4.31 24.05
C ALA A 83 3.72 -2.78 24.18
N PHE A 84 2.98 -2.28 25.17
CA PHE A 84 2.95 -0.86 25.50
C PHE A 84 4.30 -0.36 26.02
N LEU A 85 4.99 -1.13 26.86
CA LEU A 85 6.36 -0.81 27.29
C LEU A 85 7.33 -0.80 26.11
N GLY A 86 7.26 -1.79 25.22
CA GLY A 86 8.05 -1.83 23.99
C GLY A 86 7.81 -0.58 23.14
N LEU A 87 6.55 -0.17 23.00
CA LEU A 87 6.19 1.05 22.29
C LEU A 87 6.81 2.31 22.91
N LEU A 88 6.71 2.45 24.23
CA LEU A 88 7.33 3.57 24.95
C LEU A 88 8.84 3.56 24.79
N CYS A 89 9.47 2.39 24.77
CA CYS A 89 10.90 2.26 24.50
C CYS A 89 11.26 2.74 23.09
N VAL A 90 10.50 2.36 22.05
CA VAL A 90 10.71 2.87 20.68
C VAL A 90 10.58 4.39 20.65
N GLN A 91 9.53 4.93 21.25
CA GLN A 91 9.30 6.38 21.29
C GLN A 91 10.40 7.12 22.07
N PHE A 92 10.87 6.56 23.19
CA PHE A 92 11.94 7.14 24.00
C PHE A 92 13.27 7.12 23.25
N LEU A 93 13.66 6.00 22.64
CA LEU A 93 14.90 5.90 21.87
C LEU A 93 14.89 6.89 20.70
N THR A 94 13.81 6.94 19.92
CA THR A 94 13.71 7.83 18.77
C THR A 94 13.71 9.31 19.15
N ARG A 95 13.18 9.67 20.32
CA ARG A 95 13.11 11.06 20.78
C ARG A 95 14.38 11.53 21.49
N ASN A 96 14.97 10.68 22.32
CA ASN A 96 16.05 11.08 23.23
C ASN A 96 17.44 10.73 22.71
N THR A 97 17.54 10.02 21.58
CA THR A 97 18.83 9.63 20.99
C THR A 97 18.94 10.07 19.53
N ARG A 98 20.11 9.85 18.92
CA ARG A 98 20.36 10.10 17.49
C ARG A 98 20.07 8.88 16.60
N LEU A 99 19.42 7.85 17.15
CA LEU A 99 19.07 6.64 16.40
C LEU A 99 18.03 6.96 15.33
N SER A 100 18.17 6.35 14.15
CA SER A 100 17.09 6.33 13.18
C SER A 100 15.91 5.55 13.72
N GLU A 101 14.71 5.88 13.26
CA GLU A 101 13.49 5.22 13.70
C GLU A 101 13.52 3.70 13.46
N ASP A 102 13.98 3.27 12.28
CA ASP A 102 14.12 1.85 11.95
C ASP A 102 15.13 1.14 12.87
N ALA A 103 16.22 1.81 13.26
CA ALA A 103 17.21 1.24 14.17
C ALA A 103 16.66 1.08 15.59
N ALA A 104 15.88 2.06 16.08
CA ALA A 104 15.21 1.97 17.37
C ALA A 104 14.17 0.84 17.40
N ILE A 105 13.35 0.72 16.35
CA ILE A 105 12.37 -0.37 16.17
C ILE A 105 13.09 -1.72 16.17
N GLY A 106 14.15 -1.86 15.39
CA GLY A 106 14.94 -3.09 15.31
C GLY A 106 15.57 -3.49 16.65
N ALA A 107 16.14 -2.53 17.39
CA ALA A 107 16.73 -2.78 18.70
C ALA A 107 15.69 -3.27 19.72
N VAL A 108 14.53 -2.60 19.79
CA VAL A 108 13.44 -3.00 20.71
C VAL A 108 12.89 -4.37 20.33
N LEU A 109 12.66 -4.61 19.03
CA LEU A 109 12.20 -5.91 18.53
C LEU A 109 13.15 -7.02 18.95
N SER A 110 14.47 -6.88 18.71
CA SER A 110 15.46 -7.90 19.06
C SER A 110 15.49 -8.17 20.56
N VAL A 111 15.55 -7.13 21.40
CA VAL A 111 15.64 -7.28 22.85
C VAL A 111 14.39 -7.94 23.43
N PHE A 112 13.20 -7.44 23.09
CA PHE A 112 11.96 -7.98 23.63
C PHE A 112 11.71 -9.41 23.14
N PHE A 113 12.01 -9.69 21.87
CA PHE A 113 11.93 -11.05 21.34
C PHE A 113 12.86 -11.99 22.08
N SER A 114 14.14 -11.63 22.25
CA SER A 114 15.12 -12.45 22.97
C SER A 114 14.71 -12.69 24.43
N ILE A 115 14.24 -11.66 25.14
CA ILE A 115 13.72 -11.81 26.51
C ILE A 115 12.51 -12.77 26.51
N GLY A 116 11.58 -12.60 25.57
CA GLY A 116 10.41 -13.48 25.44
C GLY A 116 10.78 -14.94 25.21
N ILE A 117 11.77 -15.21 24.35
CA ILE A 117 12.27 -16.56 24.10
C ILE A 117 12.96 -17.14 25.35
N VAL A 118 13.81 -16.37 26.04
CA VAL A 118 14.43 -16.81 27.30
C VAL A 118 13.38 -17.19 28.33
N LEU A 119 12.35 -16.36 28.51
CA LEU A 119 11.25 -16.64 29.43
C LEU A 119 10.45 -17.88 29.01
N LEU A 120 10.23 -18.08 27.70
CA LEU A 120 9.54 -19.26 27.19
C LEU A 120 10.36 -20.54 27.46
N THR A 121 11.69 -20.49 27.32
CA THR A 121 12.58 -21.59 27.69
C THR A 121 12.51 -21.88 29.20
N VAL A 122 12.44 -20.85 30.04
CA VAL A 122 12.23 -21.03 31.49
C VAL A 122 10.87 -21.68 31.77
N ILE A 123 9.81 -21.27 31.08
CA ILE A 123 8.48 -21.89 31.24
C ILE A 123 8.54 -23.38 30.88
N GLN A 124 9.26 -23.75 29.82
CA GLN A 124 9.39 -25.15 29.39
C GLN A 124 10.07 -26.07 30.42
N THR A 125 10.89 -25.53 31.34
CA THR A 125 11.50 -26.29 32.44
C THR A 125 10.60 -26.41 33.67
N MET A 126 9.53 -25.62 33.76
CA MET A 126 8.53 -25.74 34.82
C MET A 126 7.67 -27.00 34.62
N SER A 127 7.21 -27.62 35.71
CA SER A 127 6.33 -28.80 35.66
C SER A 127 5.02 -28.55 34.90
N THR A 128 4.55 -27.30 34.88
CA THR A 128 3.39 -26.81 34.13
C THR A 128 3.71 -26.36 32.70
N GLY A 129 4.97 -26.37 32.29
CA GLY A 129 5.49 -25.78 31.04
C GLY A 129 5.02 -26.45 29.76
N ARG A 130 5.11 -27.78 29.68
CA ARG A 130 4.68 -28.55 28.48
C ARG A 130 3.18 -28.46 28.19
N GLN A 131 2.37 -28.11 29.20
CA GLN A 131 0.92 -27.97 29.07
C GLN A 131 0.45 -26.53 28.84
N ALA A 132 1.37 -25.55 28.78
CA ALA A 132 1.02 -24.14 28.70
C ALA A 132 0.33 -23.73 27.38
N GLY A 133 0.55 -24.48 26.28
CA GLY A 133 -0.08 -24.23 24.98
C GLY A 133 0.28 -22.88 24.34
N LEU A 134 1.33 -22.23 24.82
CA LEU A 134 1.74 -20.87 24.43
C LEU A 134 2.14 -20.76 22.96
N GLU A 135 2.74 -21.80 22.37
CA GLU A 135 3.04 -21.81 20.92
C GLU A 135 1.76 -21.67 20.08
N SER A 136 0.68 -22.39 20.46
CA SER A 136 -0.61 -22.28 19.75
C SER A 136 -1.26 -20.90 19.92
N PHE A 137 -0.99 -20.22 21.03
CA PHE A 137 -1.48 -18.86 21.27
C PHE A 137 -0.75 -17.83 20.39
N LEU A 138 0.57 -18.00 20.20
CA LEU A 138 1.40 -17.09 19.42
C LEU A 138 1.24 -17.27 17.91
N LEU A 139 1.11 -18.53 17.47
CA LEU A 139 0.81 -18.88 16.08
C LEU A 139 -0.66 -18.64 15.72
N GLY A 140 -1.51 -18.49 16.73
CA GLY A 140 -2.96 -18.35 16.59
C GLY A 140 -3.63 -19.68 16.23
N SER A 141 -4.90 -19.80 16.59
CA SER A 141 -5.75 -20.93 16.19
C SER A 141 -7.05 -20.42 15.58
N THR A 142 -6.95 -19.91 14.35
CA THR A 142 -8.09 -19.27 13.68
C THR A 142 -9.19 -20.29 13.37
N ALA A 143 -8.83 -21.54 13.07
CA ALA A 143 -9.79 -22.62 12.86
C ALA A 143 -10.56 -23.01 14.14
N GLY A 144 -9.99 -22.75 15.32
CA GLY A 144 -10.59 -23.03 16.63
C GLY A 144 -11.36 -21.86 17.25
N MET A 145 -11.68 -20.83 16.47
CA MET A 145 -12.32 -19.61 16.97
C MET A 145 -13.67 -19.91 17.64
N LEU A 146 -13.80 -19.48 18.90
CA LEU A 146 -15.05 -19.59 19.64
C LEU A 146 -15.96 -18.38 19.36
N ARG A 147 -17.26 -18.51 19.66
CA ARG A 147 -18.23 -17.40 19.54
C ARG A 147 -17.78 -16.17 20.35
N ALA A 148 -17.24 -16.38 21.55
CA ALA A 148 -16.72 -15.30 22.39
C ALA A 148 -15.55 -14.55 21.73
N ASP A 149 -14.69 -15.26 21.01
CA ASP A 149 -13.55 -14.67 20.29
C ASP A 149 -14.03 -13.85 19.09
N ALA A 150 -15.01 -14.37 18.34
CA ALA A 150 -15.62 -13.64 17.23
C ALA A 150 -16.33 -12.36 17.70
N ILE A 151 -17.03 -12.40 18.84
CA ILE A 151 -17.66 -11.20 19.44
C ILE A 151 -16.60 -10.20 19.90
N LEU A 152 -15.53 -10.66 20.55
CA LEU A 152 -14.42 -9.80 20.98
C LEU A 152 -13.77 -9.10 19.77
N ILE A 153 -13.53 -9.84 18.68
CA ILE A 153 -13.03 -9.27 17.43
C ILE A 153 -14.04 -8.26 16.87
N ALA A 154 -15.32 -8.60 16.79
CA ALA A 154 -16.33 -7.72 16.20
C ALA A 154 -16.43 -6.39 16.97
N VAL A 155 -16.49 -6.44 18.30
CA VAL A 155 -16.55 -5.25 19.15
C VAL A 155 -15.23 -4.48 19.07
N GLY A 156 -14.09 -5.15 19.17
CA GLY A 156 -12.77 -4.52 19.07
C GLY A 156 -12.55 -3.84 17.72
N ALA A 157 -12.88 -4.52 16.63
CA ALA A 157 -12.83 -4.00 15.27
C ALA A 157 -13.73 -2.77 15.12
N ALA A 158 -14.98 -2.83 15.61
CA ALA A 158 -15.90 -1.70 15.54
C ALA A 158 -15.37 -0.48 16.32
N VAL A 159 -14.85 -0.69 17.53
CA VAL A 159 -14.28 0.38 18.37
C VAL A 159 -13.05 1.00 17.69
N VAL A 160 -12.10 0.18 17.22
CA VAL A 160 -10.90 0.68 16.56
C VAL A 160 -11.26 1.43 15.28
N VAL A 161 -12.08 0.86 14.41
CA VAL A 161 -12.48 1.53 13.15
C VAL A 161 -13.16 2.85 13.46
N THR A 162 -14.04 2.90 14.47
CA THR A 162 -14.69 4.15 14.90
C THR A 162 -13.66 5.19 15.36
N LEU A 163 -12.70 4.78 16.20
CA LEU A 163 -11.64 5.69 16.67
C LEU A 163 -10.75 6.15 15.52
N VAL A 164 -10.38 5.27 14.60
CA VAL A 164 -9.62 5.64 13.39
C VAL A 164 -10.40 6.67 12.58
N MET A 165 -11.70 6.49 12.39
CA MET A 165 -12.53 7.45 11.65
C MET A 165 -12.65 8.81 12.34
N ILE A 166 -12.67 8.84 13.68
CA ILE A 166 -12.65 10.07 14.48
C ILE A 166 -11.29 10.78 14.35
N PHE A 167 -10.18 10.05 14.51
CA PHE A 167 -8.83 10.60 14.50
C PHE A 167 -8.19 10.69 13.11
N ARG A 168 -8.91 10.33 12.03
CA ARG A 168 -8.36 10.30 10.67
C ARG A 168 -7.73 11.62 10.23
N ARG A 169 -8.37 12.76 10.56
CA ARG A 169 -7.90 14.09 10.12
C ARG A 169 -6.53 14.45 10.70
N PRO A 170 -6.32 14.46 12.03
CA PRO A 170 -4.99 14.72 12.58
C PRO A 170 -3.98 13.64 12.16
N MET A 171 -4.40 12.37 12.07
CA MET A 171 -3.51 11.29 11.63
C MET A 171 -3.02 11.48 10.18
N THR A 172 -3.90 11.88 9.26
CA THR A 172 -3.53 12.23 7.88
C THR A 172 -2.61 13.45 7.85
N LEU A 173 -2.93 14.50 8.62
CA LEU A 173 -2.12 15.73 8.64
C LEU A 173 -0.67 15.43 9.02
N VAL A 174 -0.47 14.73 10.14
CA VAL A 174 0.87 14.38 10.63
C VAL A 174 1.57 13.37 9.71
N ALA A 175 0.83 12.51 9.00
CA ALA A 175 1.40 11.57 8.04
C ALA A 175 1.99 12.24 6.79
N PHE A 176 1.37 13.31 6.29
CA PHE A 176 1.81 13.97 5.06
C PHE A 176 2.70 15.20 5.31
N ASP A 177 2.40 16.00 6.33
CA ASP A 177 3.17 17.20 6.66
C ASP A 177 3.23 17.43 8.20
N PRO A 178 4.21 16.82 8.89
CA PRO A 178 4.39 17.01 10.32
C PRO A 178 4.77 18.46 10.68
N GLY A 179 5.46 19.20 9.80
CA GLY A 179 5.85 20.59 10.06
C GLY A 179 4.65 21.54 10.03
N PHE A 180 3.77 21.37 9.06
CA PHE A 180 2.50 22.08 9.01
C PHE A 180 1.57 21.69 10.18
N ALA A 181 1.56 20.41 10.56
CA ALA A 181 0.78 19.96 11.71
C ALA A 181 1.22 20.65 13.02
N GLU A 182 2.53 20.75 13.25
CA GLU A 182 3.10 21.40 14.44
C GLU A 182 2.78 22.90 14.48
N THR A 183 2.97 23.60 13.36
CA THR A 183 2.63 25.05 13.27
C THR A 183 1.13 25.31 13.39
N SER A 184 0.28 24.34 13.02
CA SER A 184 -1.17 24.39 13.21
C SER A 184 -1.64 24.05 14.63
N GLY A 185 -0.72 23.81 15.57
CA GLY A 185 -1.02 23.50 16.97
C GLY A 185 -1.32 22.03 17.26
N VAL A 186 -1.09 21.11 16.30
CA VAL A 186 -1.25 19.67 16.52
C VAL A 186 -0.01 19.11 17.20
N ASN A 187 -0.22 18.44 18.34
CA ASN A 187 0.86 17.78 19.04
C ASN A 187 1.20 16.44 18.36
N LEU A 188 2.31 16.41 17.61
CA LEU A 188 2.80 15.24 16.88
C LEU A 188 2.87 13.99 17.76
N ASN A 189 3.41 14.14 18.98
CA ASN A 189 3.61 13.02 19.91
C ASN A 189 2.29 12.38 20.34
N ARG A 190 1.25 13.19 20.56
CA ARG A 190 -0.07 12.67 20.93
C ARG A 190 -0.70 11.89 19.78
N VAL A 191 -0.59 12.40 18.55
CA VAL A 191 -1.13 11.73 17.36
C VAL A 191 -0.38 10.43 17.10
N ASP A 192 0.94 10.42 17.24
CA ASP A 192 1.76 9.20 17.11
C ASP A 192 1.38 8.16 18.14
N LEU A 193 1.23 8.58 19.41
CA LEU A 193 0.80 7.68 20.48
C LEU A 193 -0.60 7.11 20.21
N ILE A 194 -1.53 7.91 19.67
CA ILE A 194 -2.86 7.44 19.26
C ILE A 194 -2.76 6.41 18.12
N MET A 195 -1.97 6.68 17.07
CA MET A 195 -1.73 5.72 15.97
C MET A 195 -1.22 4.39 16.51
N MET A 196 -0.22 4.46 17.38
CA MET A 196 0.44 3.29 17.95
C MET A 196 -0.48 2.54 18.93
N ALA A 197 -1.27 3.25 19.73
CA ALA A 197 -2.25 2.65 20.64
C ALA A 197 -3.38 1.93 19.89
N LEU A 198 -3.84 2.48 18.75
CA LEU A 198 -4.82 1.83 17.89
C LEU A 198 -4.28 0.53 17.30
N VAL A 199 -3.02 0.55 16.81
CA VAL A 199 -2.35 -0.67 16.34
C VAL A 199 -2.19 -1.68 17.45
N LEU A 200 -1.71 -1.25 18.63
CA LEU A 200 -1.60 -2.12 19.80
C LEU A 200 -2.94 -2.78 20.13
N GLY A 201 -4.04 -2.01 20.13
CA GLY A 201 -5.38 -2.53 20.37
C GLY A 201 -5.80 -3.60 19.36
N VAL A 202 -5.62 -3.35 18.07
CA VAL A 202 -5.88 -4.34 17.01
C VAL A 202 -5.00 -5.57 17.15
N THR A 203 -3.71 -5.37 17.43
CA THR A 203 -2.75 -6.46 17.59
C THR A 203 -3.13 -7.36 18.75
N VAL A 204 -3.46 -6.81 19.92
CA VAL A 204 -3.84 -7.59 21.11
C VAL A 204 -5.14 -8.36 20.88
N VAL A 205 -6.14 -7.74 20.25
CA VAL A 205 -7.42 -8.42 19.92
C VAL A 205 -7.20 -9.54 18.89
N GLY A 206 -6.34 -9.31 17.90
CA GLY A 206 -6.03 -10.27 16.84
C GLY A 206 -5.09 -11.39 17.26
N LEU A 207 -4.20 -11.15 18.22
CA LEU A 207 -3.09 -12.05 18.59
C LEU A 207 -3.58 -13.47 18.90
N LYS A 208 -4.57 -13.59 19.79
CA LYS A 208 -5.11 -14.90 20.21
C LYS A 208 -5.64 -15.71 19.03
N VAL A 209 -6.38 -15.06 18.15
CA VAL A 209 -7.23 -15.73 17.18
C VAL A 209 -6.46 -16.02 15.89
N VAL A 210 -5.61 -15.09 15.51
CA VAL A 210 -5.04 -15.01 14.17
C VAL A 210 -3.52 -15.15 14.19
N GLY A 211 -2.89 -14.93 15.35
CA GLY A 211 -1.46 -15.09 15.53
C GLY A 211 -0.66 -13.87 15.12
N LEU A 212 0.59 -13.84 15.58
CA LEU A 212 1.50 -12.72 15.43
C LEU A 212 1.80 -12.39 13.96
N ILE A 213 2.07 -13.42 13.15
CA ILE A 213 2.52 -13.23 11.76
C ILE A 213 1.38 -12.66 10.90
N LEU A 214 0.18 -13.21 11.03
CA LEU A 214 -0.94 -12.79 10.19
C LEU A 214 -1.45 -11.40 10.58
N ILE A 215 -1.43 -11.02 11.86
CA ILE A 215 -1.85 -9.65 12.24
C ILE A 215 -0.91 -8.58 11.66
N VAL A 216 0.41 -8.83 11.67
CA VAL A 216 1.40 -7.94 11.03
C VAL A 216 1.16 -7.88 9.52
N ALA A 217 0.93 -9.02 8.87
CA ALA A 217 0.64 -9.06 7.44
C ALA A 217 -0.62 -8.26 7.08
N LEU A 218 -1.70 -8.36 7.87
CA LEU A 218 -2.95 -7.62 7.65
C LEU A 218 -2.83 -6.12 7.96
N LEU A 219 -1.89 -5.71 8.82
CA LEU A 219 -1.60 -4.31 9.08
C LEU A 219 -0.75 -3.67 7.98
N ILE A 220 0.02 -4.45 7.22
CA ILE A 220 0.98 -3.91 6.23
C ILE A 220 0.51 -4.10 4.79
N ILE A 221 0.15 -5.33 4.39
CA ILE A 221 -0.10 -5.67 2.98
C ILE A 221 -1.32 -4.92 2.43
N PRO A 222 -2.50 -4.90 3.08
CA PRO A 222 -3.68 -4.23 2.53
C PRO A 222 -3.53 -2.73 2.32
N PRO A 223 -2.93 -1.94 3.25
CA PRO A 223 -2.59 -0.54 2.99
C PRO A 223 -1.71 -0.32 1.77
N VAL A 224 -0.68 -1.15 1.60
CA VAL A 224 0.24 -1.06 0.46
C VAL A 224 -0.51 -1.36 -0.83
N THR A 225 -1.34 -2.42 -0.84
CA THR A 225 -2.22 -2.78 -1.96
C THR A 225 -3.13 -1.62 -2.34
N ALA A 226 -3.82 -1.01 -1.36
CA ALA A 226 -4.73 0.10 -1.60
C ALA A 226 -4.03 1.35 -2.17
N ARG A 227 -2.78 1.62 -1.75
CA ARG A 227 -2.02 2.79 -2.19
C ARG A 227 -1.70 2.78 -3.69
N PHE A 228 -1.68 1.61 -4.34
CA PHE A 228 -1.49 1.51 -5.79
C PHE A 228 -2.69 2.06 -6.59
N TRP A 229 -3.90 2.01 -6.03
CA TRP A 229 -5.13 2.39 -6.73
C TRP A 229 -5.51 3.87 -6.57
N THR A 230 -5.09 4.51 -5.48
CA THR A 230 -5.52 5.88 -5.16
C THR A 230 -4.46 6.66 -4.39
N ASP A 231 -4.39 7.97 -4.67
CA ASP A 231 -3.56 8.94 -3.95
C ASP A 231 -4.30 9.67 -2.82
N ARG A 232 -5.61 9.50 -2.73
CA ARG A 232 -6.43 10.16 -1.71
C ARG A 232 -6.46 9.32 -0.43
N ALA A 233 -5.96 9.86 0.67
CA ALA A 233 -5.82 9.16 1.95
C ALA A 233 -7.11 8.46 2.42
N ASP A 234 -8.26 9.15 2.33
CA ASP A 234 -9.56 8.60 2.72
C ASP A 234 -9.93 7.34 1.91
N TRP A 235 -9.61 7.34 0.61
CA TRP A 235 -9.83 6.19 -0.26
C TRP A 235 -8.81 5.07 -0.03
N VAL A 236 -7.58 5.41 0.39
CA VAL A 236 -6.61 4.40 0.82
C VAL A 236 -7.11 3.67 2.06
N VAL A 237 -7.66 4.40 3.06
CA VAL A 237 -8.20 3.79 4.29
C VAL A 237 -9.35 2.82 3.97
N LEU A 238 -10.32 3.25 3.15
CA LEU A 238 -11.44 2.41 2.72
C LEU A 238 -10.95 1.20 1.90
N GLY A 239 -10.04 1.44 0.95
CA GLY A 239 -9.45 0.39 0.12
C GLY A 239 -8.66 -0.63 0.94
N ALA A 240 -7.88 -0.18 1.92
CA ALA A 240 -7.07 -1.05 2.77
C ALA A 240 -7.94 -1.94 3.64
N GLY A 241 -9.01 -1.37 4.24
CA GLY A 241 -10.02 -2.15 4.92
C GLY A 241 -10.65 -3.19 3.99
N ALA A 242 -11.10 -2.78 2.81
CA ALA A 242 -11.73 -3.68 1.84
C ALA A 242 -10.79 -4.81 1.41
N PHE A 243 -9.54 -4.51 1.03
CA PHE A 243 -8.56 -5.53 0.66
C PHE A 243 -8.20 -6.45 1.83
N GLY A 244 -8.08 -5.92 3.05
CA GLY A 244 -7.80 -6.71 4.25
C GLY A 244 -8.95 -7.66 4.60
N GLY A 245 -10.19 -7.16 4.56
CA GLY A 245 -11.41 -7.94 4.74
C GLY A 245 -11.59 -9.01 3.65
N LEU A 246 -11.39 -8.64 2.39
CA LEU A 246 -11.46 -9.58 1.26
C LEU A 246 -10.40 -10.68 1.36
N ALA A 247 -9.15 -10.32 1.69
CA ALA A 247 -8.08 -11.29 1.87
C ALA A 247 -8.40 -12.29 2.99
N ALA A 248 -8.89 -11.77 4.12
CA ALA A 248 -9.27 -12.59 5.26
C ALA A 248 -10.49 -13.47 4.99
N TRP A 249 -11.49 -12.94 4.28
CA TRP A 249 -12.69 -13.70 3.89
C TRP A 249 -12.38 -14.81 2.90
N ILE A 250 -11.68 -14.49 1.80
CA ILE A 250 -11.29 -15.47 0.78
C ILE A 250 -10.35 -16.50 1.40
N GLY A 251 -9.33 -16.07 2.16
CA GLY A 251 -8.38 -16.97 2.79
C GLY A 251 -9.02 -17.91 3.81
N ALA A 252 -9.94 -17.40 4.64
CA ALA A 252 -10.70 -18.22 5.57
C ALA A 252 -11.64 -19.20 4.85
N ALA A 253 -12.29 -18.78 3.76
CA ALA A 253 -13.14 -19.65 2.95
C ALA A 253 -12.35 -20.78 2.27
N ILE A 254 -11.16 -20.49 1.73
CA ILE A 254 -10.25 -21.50 1.16
C ILE A 254 -9.86 -22.51 2.24
N SER A 255 -9.40 -22.03 3.40
CA SER A 255 -9.00 -22.89 4.52
C SER A 255 -10.15 -23.75 5.04
N ALA A 256 -11.38 -23.21 5.10
CA ALA A 256 -12.56 -23.98 5.51
C ALA A 256 -12.96 -25.06 4.49
N SER A 257 -12.64 -24.86 3.20
CA SER A 257 -13.00 -25.80 2.13
C SER A 257 -12.01 -26.96 1.94
N ALA A 258 -10.81 -26.87 2.53
CA ALA A 258 -9.75 -27.86 2.38
C ALA A 258 -9.31 -28.40 3.76
N PRO A 259 -9.27 -29.74 3.96
CA PRO A 259 -8.86 -30.31 5.23
C PRO A 259 -7.38 -30.05 5.54
N ASN A 260 -7.07 -29.80 6.82
CA ASN A 260 -5.71 -29.61 7.35
C ASN A 260 -4.92 -28.41 6.78
N VAL A 261 -5.59 -27.41 6.22
CA VAL A 261 -4.91 -26.21 5.73
C VAL A 261 -4.95 -25.10 6.79
N PRO A 262 -3.79 -24.55 7.21
CA PRO A 262 -3.74 -23.53 8.27
C PRO A 262 -4.31 -22.20 7.75
N THR A 263 -5.35 -21.70 8.42
CA THR A 263 -6.07 -20.50 7.99
C THR A 263 -5.19 -19.26 7.94
N GLY A 264 -4.30 -19.10 8.91
CA GLY A 264 -3.45 -17.92 9.04
C GLY A 264 -2.56 -17.68 7.80
N PRO A 265 -1.65 -18.62 7.48
CA PRO A 265 -0.81 -18.56 6.29
C PRO A 265 -1.56 -18.39 4.98
N ILE A 266 -2.73 -19.03 4.82
CA ILE A 266 -3.54 -18.88 3.59
C ILE A 266 -4.04 -17.45 3.43
N ILE A 267 -4.51 -16.81 4.50
CA ILE A 267 -4.91 -15.39 4.43
C ILE A 267 -3.73 -14.52 4.01
N VAL A 268 -2.52 -14.78 4.52
CA VAL A 268 -1.31 -14.03 4.10
C VAL A 268 -1.03 -14.23 2.61
N LEU A 269 -1.08 -15.46 2.12
CA LEU A 269 -0.86 -15.77 0.70
C LEU A 269 -1.91 -15.10 -0.19
N VAL A 270 -3.18 -15.09 0.22
CA VAL A 270 -4.25 -14.39 -0.51
C VAL A 270 -4.03 -12.87 -0.48
N ALA A 271 -3.66 -12.30 0.67
CA ALA A 271 -3.34 -10.87 0.77
C ALA A 271 -2.18 -10.50 -0.15
N PHE A 272 -1.14 -11.33 -0.20
CA PHE A 272 0.00 -11.15 -1.10
C PHE A 272 -0.39 -11.30 -2.58
N ALA A 273 -1.26 -12.26 -2.92
CA ALA A 273 -1.77 -12.41 -4.28
C ALA A 273 -2.55 -11.18 -4.73
N LEU A 274 -3.40 -10.60 -3.85
CA LEU A 274 -4.09 -9.34 -4.11
C LEU A 274 -3.12 -8.17 -4.28
N PHE A 275 -2.07 -8.10 -3.44
CA PHE A 275 -0.99 -7.14 -3.58
C PHE A 275 -0.28 -7.26 -4.93
N ALA A 276 0.13 -8.47 -5.32
CA ALA A 276 0.84 -8.73 -6.57
C ALA A 276 -0.03 -8.39 -7.79
N ALA A 277 -1.31 -8.78 -7.77
CA ALA A 277 -2.26 -8.40 -8.81
C ALA A 277 -2.42 -6.87 -8.90
N SER A 278 -2.52 -6.19 -7.76
CA SER A 278 -2.60 -4.73 -7.69
C SER A 278 -1.34 -4.05 -8.24
N MET A 279 -0.16 -4.54 -7.86
CA MET A 279 1.13 -4.02 -8.34
C MET A 279 1.28 -4.16 -9.86
N LEU A 280 0.73 -5.23 -10.46
CA LEU A 280 0.77 -5.44 -11.90
C LEU A 280 -0.27 -4.60 -12.65
N LEU A 281 -1.50 -4.55 -12.14
CA LEU A 281 -2.68 -4.04 -12.86
C LEU A 281 -3.02 -2.57 -12.56
N ALA A 282 -2.47 -1.96 -11.50
CA ALA A 282 -2.88 -0.62 -11.09
C ALA A 282 -2.67 0.43 -12.20
N PRO A 283 -3.65 1.31 -12.46
CA PRO A 283 -3.64 2.17 -13.64
C PRO A 283 -2.59 3.29 -13.58
N SER A 284 -2.28 3.84 -12.41
CA SER A 284 -1.33 4.97 -12.28
C SER A 284 0.09 4.51 -11.93
N ARG A 285 0.20 3.52 -11.03
CA ARG A 285 1.48 3.04 -10.45
C ARG A 285 1.82 1.58 -10.81
N GLY A 286 0.99 0.91 -11.60
CA GLY A 286 1.25 -0.48 -11.98
C GLY A 286 2.41 -0.62 -12.95
N LEU A 287 3.07 -1.77 -12.91
CA LEU A 287 4.13 -2.10 -13.85
C LEU A 287 3.61 -2.12 -15.29
N LEU A 288 2.41 -2.68 -15.51
CA LEU A 288 1.80 -2.73 -16.83
C LEU A 288 1.45 -1.34 -17.37
N SER A 289 0.87 -0.48 -16.51
CA SER A 289 0.50 0.87 -16.95
C SER A 289 1.73 1.72 -17.28
N THR A 290 2.79 1.60 -16.48
CA THR A 290 4.05 2.29 -16.71
C THR A 290 4.70 1.82 -18.01
N TYR A 291 4.72 0.51 -18.24
CA TYR A 291 5.23 -0.09 -19.48
C TYR A 291 4.43 0.35 -20.71
N LEU A 292 3.10 0.32 -20.64
CA LEU A 292 2.23 0.76 -21.74
C LEU A 292 2.37 2.26 -22.02
N ARG A 293 2.46 3.10 -20.98
CA ARG A 293 2.69 4.54 -21.12
C ARG A 293 4.05 4.82 -21.75
N HIS A 294 5.09 4.12 -21.31
CA HIS A 294 6.43 4.26 -21.89
C HIS A 294 6.47 3.82 -23.36
N ARG A 295 5.82 2.69 -23.71
CA ARG A 295 5.71 2.27 -25.11
C ARG A 295 4.94 3.26 -25.97
N ARG A 296 3.79 3.76 -25.50
CA ARG A 296 3.02 4.79 -26.22
C ARG A 296 3.82 6.06 -26.43
N PHE A 297 4.58 6.49 -25.41
CA PHE A 297 5.46 7.66 -25.50
C PHE A 297 6.58 7.45 -26.52
N GLN A 298 7.27 6.30 -26.49
CA GLN A 298 8.27 5.95 -27.51
C GLN A 298 7.67 5.94 -28.92
N THR A 299 6.52 5.28 -29.10
CA THR A 299 5.80 5.25 -30.37
C THR A 299 5.48 6.66 -30.87
N ALA A 300 4.96 7.54 -30.01
CA ALA A 300 4.65 8.93 -30.36
C ALA A 300 5.90 9.72 -30.77
N ILE A 301 7.03 9.55 -30.07
CA ILE A 301 8.32 10.17 -30.44
C ILE A 301 8.77 9.69 -31.83
N HIS A 302 8.77 8.38 -32.07
CA HIS A 302 9.20 7.83 -33.35
C HIS A 302 8.31 8.31 -34.50
N VAL A 303 6.98 8.36 -34.32
CA VAL A 303 6.09 8.94 -35.34
C VAL A 303 6.40 10.42 -35.56
N ARG A 304 6.54 11.22 -34.49
CA ARG A 304 6.82 12.66 -34.61
C ARG A 304 8.16 12.93 -35.31
N GLN A 305 9.23 12.24 -34.91
CA GLN A 305 10.54 12.36 -35.55
C GLN A 305 10.50 11.91 -37.00
N GLY A 306 9.84 10.79 -37.29
CA GLY A 306 9.64 10.30 -38.65
C GLY A 306 8.89 11.28 -39.53
N LEU A 307 7.81 11.89 -39.03
CA LEU A 307 7.06 12.94 -39.74
C LEU A 307 7.92 14.18 -40.00
N LEU A 308 8.75 14.61 -39.06
CA LEU A 308 9.68 15.72 -39.27
C LEU A 308 10.75 15.40 -40.32
N SER A 309 11.30 14.19 -40.32
CA SER A 309 12.22 13.73 -41.37
C SER A 309 11.56 13.70 -42.75
N LEU A 310 10.31 13.20 -42.84
CA LEU A 310 9.54 13.22 -44.09
C LEU A 310 9.29 14.65 -44.58
N ALA A 311 8.96 15.60 -43.69
CA ALA A 311 8.74 16.99 -44.05
C ALA A 311 10.00 17.67 -44.60
N GLN A 312 11.18 17.28 -44.09
CA GLN A 312 12.48 17.81 -44.52
C GLN A 312 13.08 17.03 -45.71
N GLY A 313 12.39 16.00 -46.22
CA GLY A 313 12.91 15.14 -47.29
C GLY A 313 14.14 14.31 -46.88
N GLN A 314 14.34 14.10 -45.57
CA GLN A 314 15.48 13.32 -45.06
C GLN A 314 15.15 11.82 -45.03
N PRO A 315 16.12 10.95 -45.39
CA PRO A 315 15.93 9.51 -45.32
C PRO A 315 15.81 9.02 -43.87
N ILE A 316 14.86 8.11 -43.63
CA ILE A 316 14.62 7.49 -42.31
C ILE A 316 15.40 6.17 -42.24
N TYR A 317 16.52 6.17 -41.52
CA TYR A 317 17.36 4.97 -41.34
C TYR A 317 16.87 4.02 -40.25
N GLU A 318 16.13 4.53 -39.26
CA GLU A 318 15.71 3.75 -38.10
C GLU A 318 14.57 2.78 -38.48
N PRO A 319 14.79 1.46 -38.44
CA PRO A 319 13.83 0.48 -38.97
C PRO A 319 12.53 0.41 -38.17
N PHE A 320 12.58 0.72 -36.86
CA PHE A 320 11.39 0.77 -36.02
C PHE A 320 10.47 1.92 -36.44
N THR A 321 11.02 3.13 -36.65
CA THR A 321 10.28 4.31 -37.11
C THR A 321 9.64 4.05 -38.47
N LEU A 322 10.39 3.48 -39.41
CA LEU A 322 9.89 3.20 -40.76
C LEU A 322 8.71 2.22 -40.75
N ARG A 323 8.82 1.11 -39.99
CA ARG A 323 7.73 0.13 -39.84
C ARG A 323 6.49 0.74 -39.21
N LEU A 324 6.66 1.65 -38.27
CA LEU A 324 5.57 2.31 -37.58
C LEU A 324 4.81 3.26 -38.52
N LEU A 325 5.53 4.10 -39.28
CA LEU A 325 4.94 4.97 -40.30
C LEU A 325 4.25 4.16 -41.41
N GLN A 326 4.82 3.04 -41.83
CA GLN A 326 4.21 2.13 -42.81
C GLN A 326 2.91 1.51 -42.27
N ARG A 327 2.91 1.07 -41.01
CA ARG A 327 1.72 0.51 -40.34
C ARG A 327 0.59 1.54 -40.22
N GLU A 328 0.93 2.81 -40.02
CA GLU A 328 -0.04 3.92 -40.00
C GLU A 328 -0.40 4.45 -41.40
N GLY A 329 0.20 3.91 -42.47
CA GLY A 329 -0.06 4.34 -43.84
C GLY A 329 0.54 5.70 -44.21
N LEU A 330 1.52 6.19 -43.44
CA LEU A 330 2.17 7.50 -43.60
C LEU A 330 3.41 7.45 -44.52
N ALA A 331 4.03 6.28 -44.65
CA ALA A 331 5.17 6.07 -45.55
C ALA A 331 5.03 4.74 -46.30
N ARG A 332 5.57 4.68 -47.51
CA ARG A 332 5.63 3.46 -48.32
C ARG A 332 6.84 2.59 -47.93
N ALA A 333 6.93 1.40 -48.54
CA ALA A 333 8.02 0.44 -48.31
C ALA A 333 9.42 1.02 -48.62
N ASP A 334 9.47 1.95 -49.57
CA ASP A 334 10.67 2.69 -50.03
C ASP A 334 11.04 3.89 -49.14
N GLY A 335 10.25 4.17 -48.10
CA GLY A 335 10.46 5.33 -47.22
C GLY A 335 9.90 6.65 -47.74
N VAL A 336 9.23 6.65 -48.91
CA VAL A 336 8.58 7.84 -49.46
C VAL A 336 7.24 8.09 -48.77
N ALA A 337 6.96 9.35 -48.42
CA ALA A 337 5.69 9.74 -47.79
C ALA A 337 4.48 9.42 -48.68
N THR A 338 3.39 8.93 -48.08
CA THR A 338 2.08 8.88 -48.73
C THR A 338 1.43 10.27 -48.72
N GLU A 339 0.30 10.45 -49.41
CA GLU A 339 -0.43 11.73 -49.37
C GLU A 339 -0.87 12.12 -47.94
N ASP A 340 -1.35 11.15 -47.14
CA ASP A 340 -1.64 11.40 -45.71
C ASP A 340 -0.35 11.68 -44.92
N GLY A 341 0.73 10.96 -45.23
CA GLY A 341 2.06 11.20 -44.67
C GLY A 341 2.56 12.62 -44.90
N LYS A 342 2.48 13.13 -46.14
CA LYS A 342 2.84 14.50 -46.51
C LYS A 342 2.01 15.51 -45.74
N ALA A 343 0.69 15.32 -45.67
CA ALA A 343 -0.21 16.22 -44.96
C ALA A 343 0.10 16.29 -43.46
N ARG A 344 0.34 15.15 -42.80
CA ARG A 344 0.70 15.12 -41.37
C ARG A 344 2.12 15.63 -41.12
N ALA A 345 3.06 15.34 -42.02
CA ALA A 345 4.42 15.84 -41.96
C ALA A 345 4.46 17.37 -42.06
N ALA A 346 3.71 17.95 -42.99
CA ALA A 346 3.57 19.40 -43.12
C ALA A 346 2.98 20.06 -41.85
N ARG A 347 1.96 19.43 -41.24
CA ARG A 347 1.41 19.90 -39.96
C ARG A 347 2.43 19.83 -38.83
N ALA A 348 3.13 18.71 -38.68
CA ALA A 348 4.15 18.52 -37.65
C ALA A 348 5.31 19.52 -37.82
N HIS A 349 5.74 19.78 -39.05
CA HIS A 349 6.78 20.75 -39.35
C HIS A 349 6.35 22.19 -39.05
N ARG A 350 5.11 22.55 -39.41
CA ARG A 350 4.56 23.87 -39.07
C ARG A 350 4.45 24.07 -37.56
N ASP A 351 3.99 23.06 -36.84
CA ASP A 351 3.93 23.08 -35.38
C ASP A 351 5.32 23.25 -34.74
N GLU A 352 6.36 22.59 -35.27
CA GLU A 352 7.75 22.83 -34.81
C GLU A 352 8.21 24.27 -35.05
N LYS A 353 7.94 24.84 -36.23
CA LYS A 353 8.23 26.26 -36.52
C LYS A 353 7.49 27.21 -35.57
N ARG A 354 6.23 26.90 -35.23
CA ARG A 354 5.47 27.67 -34.24
C ARG A 354 6.15 27.62 -32.86
N TRP A 355 6.61 26.46 -32.43
CA TRP A 355 7.35 26.31 -31.17
C TRP A 355 8.70 27.02 -31.18
N GLU A 356 9.43 27.04 -32.29
CA GLU A 356 10.66 27.83 -32.43
C GLU A 356 10.44 29.32 -32.21
N ILE A 357 9.39 29.90 -32.81
CA ILE A 357 9.03 31.31 -32.63
C ILE A 357 8.54 31.58 -31.20
N ALA A 358 7.77 30.66 -30.62
CA ALA A 358 7.33 30.78 -29.23
C ALA A 358 8.51 30.79 -28.25
N ARG A 359 9.52 29.93 -28.46
CA ARG A 359 10.78 29.91 -27.67
C ARG A 359 11.57 31.21 -27.81
N ALA A 360 11.56 31.83 -28.99
CA ALA A 360 12.24 33.10 -29.25
C ALA A 360 11.48 34.34 -28.74
N THR A 361 10.24 34.19 -28.26
CA THR A 361 9.39 35.29 -27.82
C THR A 361 9.35 35.36 -26.29
N PRO A 362 9.92 36.41 -25.65
CA PRO A 362 9.99 36.50 -24.18
C PRO A 362 8.62 36.40 -23.48
N ALA A 363 7.57 36.95 -24.10
CA ALA A 363 6.20 36.89 -23.57
C ALA A 363 5.63 35.46 -23.49
N LEU A 364 6.21 34.49 -24.20
CA LEU A 364 5.75 33.10 -24.30
C LEU A 364 6.72 32.10 -23.65
N GLU A 365 7.78 32.57 -22.99
CA GLU A 365 8.85 31.72 -22.45
C GLU A 365 8.32 30.67 -21.46
N LEU A 366 7.43 31.05 -20.55
CA LEU A 366 6.80 30.13 -19.58
C LEU A 366 5.92 29.06 -20.24
N ALA A 367 5.28 29.41 -21.36
CA ALA A 367 4.48 28.46 -22.14
C ALA A 367 5.40 27.52 -22.93
N ALA A 368 6.48 28.06 -23.53
CA ALA A 368 7.50 27.31 -24.24
C ALA A 368 8.27 26.34 -23.34
N ALA A 369 8.46 26.67 -22.06
CA ALA A 369 9.09 25.79 -21.07
C ALA A 369 8.31 24.49 -20.81
N ARG A 370 7.03 24.42 -21.21
CA ARG A 370 6.20 23.21 -21.11
C ARG A 370 6.30 22.28 -22.32
N TYR A 371 7.05 22.67 -23.36
CA TYR A 371 7.21 21.84 -24.56
C TYR A 371 8.07 20.61 -24.28
N ASP A 372 7.51 19.43 -24.54
CA ASP A 372 8.15 18.12 -24.35
C ASP A 372 8.49 17.43 -25.69
N GLY A 373 8.33 18.12 -26.83
CA GLY A 373 8.55 17.56 -28.17
C GLY A 373 7.32 16.89 -28.79
N LEU A 374 6.25 16.66 -28.01
CA LEU A 374 5.03 15.97 -28.45
C LEU A 374 3.76 16.81 -28.29
N THR A 375 3.76 17.72 -27.32
CA THR A 375 2.62 18.60 -27.03
C THR A 375 2.35 19.54 -28.21
N GLN A 376 1.12 19.56 -28.71
CA GLN A 376 0.74 20.46 -29.79
C GLN A 376 0.66 21.88 -29.24
N ILE A 377 1.08 22.86 -30.03
CA ILE A 377 1.07 24.25 -29.57
C ILE A 377 -0.36 24.76 -29.27
N GLU A 378 -1.36 24.15 -29.90
CA GLU A 378 -2.79 24.42 -29.75
C GLU A 378 -3.32 24.05 -28.36
N ASP A 379 -2.67 23.13 -27.65
CA ASP A 379 -3.06 22.74 -26.28
C ASP A 379 -2.53 23.70 -25.22
N VAL A 380 -1.57 24.56 -25.58
CA VAL A 380 -0.82 25.42 -24.65
C VAL A 380 -1.11 26.90 -24.89
N LEU A 381 -1.24 27.32 -26.14
CA LEU A 381 -1.47 28.70 -26.53
C LEU A 381 -2.91 28.94 -26.96
N THR A 382 -3.37 30.17 -26.75
CA THR A 382 -4.69 30.62 -27.21
C THR A 382 -4.71 30.81 -28.74
N PRO A 383 -5.89 30.70 -29.40
CA PRO A 383 -6.01 30.92 -30.85
C PRO A 383 -5.44 32.27 -31.32
N ASP A 384 -5.61 33.33 -30.52
CA ASP A 384 -5.09 34.66 -30.85
C ASP A 384 -3.56 34.69 -30.85
N GLN A 385 -2.92 34.06 -29.85
CA GLN A 385 -1.46 33.94 -29.79
C GLN A 385 -0.92 33.11 -30.95
N ILE A 386 -1.61 32.04 -31.33
CA ILE A 386 -1.23 31.19 -32.47
C ILE A 386 -1.35 31.98 -33.78
N THR A 387 -2.39 32.80 -33.94
CA THR A 387 -2.56 33.66 -35.12
C THR A 387 -1.42 34.66 -35.26
N VAL A 388 -0.96 35.25 -34.16
CA VAL A 388 0.21 36.16 -34.14
C VAL A 388 1.50 35.43 -34.53
N ILE A 389 1.67 34.18 -34.08
CA ILE A 389 2.82 33.35 -34.46
C ILE A 389 2.75 32.97 -35.95
N ASP A 390 1.58 32.53 -36.42
CA ASP A 390 1.36 32.14 -37.81
C ASP A 390 1.61 33.30 -38.79
N ALA A 391 1.28 34.53 -38.40
CA ALA A 391 1.59 35.72 -39.18
C ALA A 391 3.10 35.92 -39.42
N ARG A 392 3.96 35.35 -38.56
CA ARG A 392 5.44 35.40 -38.71
C ARG A 392 6.00 34.22 -39.51
N ILE A 393 5.28 33.12 -39.63
CA ILE A 393 5.71 31.90 -40.36
C ILE A 393 5.39 32.00 -41.86
N GLY A 394 4.31 32.72 -42.21
CA GLY A 394 3.76 32.76 -43.57
C GLY A 394 2.60 31.76 -43.76
N GLY A 395 1.90 31.88 -44.89
CA GLY A 395 0.76 31.01 -45.23
C GLY A 395 1.17 29.54 -45.46
N PRO A 396 0.22 28.58 -45.40
CA PRO A 396 0.52 27.17 -45.59
C PRO A 396 1.12 26.90 -46.98
N GLU A 397 2.32 26.33 -47.03
CA GLU A 397 2.88 25.78 -48.27
C GLU A 397 2.00 24.61 -48.71
N VAL A 398 1.34 24.77 -49.87
CA VAL A 398 0.61 23.68 -50.51
C VAL A 398 1.65 22.71 -51.04
N VAL A 399 1.75 21.54 -50.42
CA VAL A 399 2.60 20.44 -50.90
C VAL A 399 1.95 19.90 -52.17
N THR A 400 2.42 20.34 -53.34
CA THR A 400 2.03 19.79 -54.65
C THR A 400 2.73 18.48 -54.95
#